data_AF-A0A7C4Z849-F1
#
_entry.id   AF-A0A7C4Z849-F1
#
_cell.length_a   1.000
_cell.length_b   1.000
_cell.length_c   1.000
_cell.angle_alpha   90.00
_cell.angle_beta   90.00
_cell.angle_gamma   90.00
#
_symmetry.space_group_name_H-M   'P 1'
#
loop_
_entity.id
_entity.type
_entity.pdbx_description
1 polymer ?
#
loop_
_entity_poly.entity_id
_entity_poly.type
_entity_poly.pdbx_seq_one_letter_code
_entity_poly.pdbx_strand_id
1 'polypeptide(L)'
;MLFSVIFSVDAPEGEDIDRYAPPQVEELWQQTEGDEECEYTYLEGSWENGQHRKWAAVLDRDQFDEFVSKLGLYADDVETMGSIGAPGLGYGVSPAISFTRDDPDAILSAYVTPIPEVEKDHGDECDWRRVRQAVMSVYGG
;
A
#
# COMPACT_ATOMS: atom_id res chain seq x y z
N MET A 1 -0.97 11.96 -13.06
CA MET A 1 -1.33 10.58 -12.65
C MET A 1 -1.49 10.55 -11.14
N LEU A 2 -2.58 9.96 -10.64
CA LEU A 2 -2.84 9.77 -9.22
C LEU A 2 -2.63 8.31 -8.83
N PHE A 3 -2.48 8.04 -7.55
CA PHE A 3 -2.26 6.72 -6.98
C PHE A 3 -3.23 6.50 -5.82
N SER A 4 -4.14 5.53 -5.95
CA SER A 4 -4.91 5.04 -4.80
C SER A 4 -4.03 4.08 -4.01
N VAL A 5 -3.77 4.38 -2.75
CA VAL A 5 -2.89 3.59 -1.89
C VAL A 5 -3.67 3.09 -0.68
N ILE A 6 -3.55 1.80 -0.40
CA ILE A 6 -3.88 1.21 0.90
C ILE A 6 -2.56 0.72 1.48
N PHE A 7 -2.17 1.21 2.64
CA PHE A 7 -0.91 0.89 3.30
C PHE A 7 -1.18 0.34 4.69
N SER A 8 -0.58 -0.79 5.03
CA SER A 8 -0.65 -1.38 6.35
C SER A 8 0.74 -1.65 6.94
N VAL A 9 0.79 -1.57 8.26
CA VAL A 9 1.98 -1.90 9.06
C VAL A 9 1.54 -2.78 10.22
N ASP A 10 2.32 -3.84 10.42
CA ASP A 10 2.25 -4.68 11.61
C ASP A 10 3.61 -4.64 12.31
N ALA A 11 3.60 -4.31 13.60
CA ALA A 11 4.81 -4.21 14.41
C ALA A 11 4.69 -5.11 15.66
N PRO A 12 5.75 -5.82 16.07
CA PRO A 12 5.73 -6.63 17.29
C PRO A 12 5.71 -5.75 18.55
N GLU A 13 5.37 -6.34 19.68
CA GLU A 13 5.41 -5.70 21.00
C GLU A 13 6.78 -5.09 21.27
N GLY A 14 6.79 -3.81 21.65
CA GLY A 14 8.00 -3.05 21.97
C GLY A 14 8.53 -2.21 20.81
N GLU A 15 8.07 -2.44 19.58
CA GLU A 15 8.34 -1.55 18.45
C GLU A 15 7.32 -0.41 18.39
N ASP A 16 7.83 0.76 18.02
CA ASP A 16 7.04 1.99 17.94
C ASP A 16 6.47 2.13 16.52
N ILE A 17 5.19 1.74 16.36
CA ILE A 17 4.54 1.69 15.04
C ILE A 17 4.47 3.06 14.35
N ASP A 18 4.49 4.16 15.11
CA ASP A 18 4.41 5.52 14.57
C ASP A 18 5.66 5.89 13.75
N ARG A 19 6.77 5.17 13.92
CA ARG A 19 7.96 5.32 13.07
C ARG A 19 7.71 4.94 11.61
N TYR A 20 6.73 4.09 11.37
CA TYR A 20 6.33 3.62 10.05
C TYR A 20 5.16 4.42 9.46
N ALA A 21 4.70 5.47 10.13
CA ALA A 21 3.63 6.31 9.62
C ALA A 21 4.03 6.96 8.28
N PRO A 22 3.11 7.01 7.30
CA PRO A 22 3.37 7.63 6.01
C PRO A 22 3.64 9.15 6.14
N PRO A 23 4.26 9.82 5.15
CA PRO A 23 4.43 11.27 5.19
C PRO A 23 3.07 11.97 5.21
N GLN A 24 2.99 13.08 5.96
CA GLN A 24 1.78 13.91 6.05
C GLN A 24 0.54 13.10 6.49
N VAL A 25 0.73 12.14 7.42
CA VAL A 25 -0.29 11.17 7.87
C VAL A 25 -1.58 11.84 8.34
N GLU A 26 -1.52 12.99 8.99
CA GLU A 26 -2.71 13.70 9.50
C GLU A 26 -3.49 14.44 8.41
N GLU A 27 -2.86 14.74 7.27
CA GLU A 27 -3.41 15.60 6.22
C GLU A 27 -3.91 14.80 5.02
N LEU A 28 -3.14 13.80 4.59
CA LEU A 28 -3.40 13.06 3.35
C LEU A 28 -4.04 11.70 3.57
N TRP A 29 -3.88 11.12 4.76
CA TRP A 29 -4.20 9.72 5.00
C TRP A 29 -5.41 9.57 5.93
N GLN A 30 -6.30 8.66 5.55
CA GLN A 30 -7.37 8.21 6.42
C GLN A 30 -6.95 6.89 7.06
N GLN A 31 -6.81 6.86 8.38
CA GLN A 31 -6.65 5.59 9.10
C GLN A 31 -7.97 4.81 9.05
N THR A 32 -7.93 3.60 8.51
CA THR A 32 -9.10 2.73 8.35
C THR A 32 -9.16 1.64 9.42
N GLU A 33 -8.01 1.20 9.93
CA GLU A 33 -7.90 0.14 10.94
C GLU A 33 -6.80 0.48 11.97
N GLY A 34 -6.89 -0.10 13.17
CA GLY A 34 -5.99 0.13 14.30
C GLY A 34 -5.72 -1.15 15.10
N ASP A 35 -5.25 -1.02 16.35
CA ASP A 35 -4.79 -2.15 17.20
C ASP A 35 -5.87 -3.18 17.57
N GLU A 36 -7.12 -2.98 17.15
CA GLU A 36 -8.21 -3.95 17.35
C GLU A 36 -8.18 -5.07 16.29
N GLU A 37 -7.40 -4.92 15.22
CA GLU A 37 -7.30 -5.83 14.08
C GLU A 37 -5.87 -6.40 13.95
N CYS A 38 -5.48 -7.29 14.85
CA CYS A 38 -4.12 -7.86 14.83
C CYS A 38 -4.03 -9.11 13.94
N GLU A 39 -3.66 -8.91 12.67
CA GLU A 39 -3.57 -9.96 11.65
C GLU A 39 -2.57 -11.06 12.01
N TYR A 40 -1.49 -10.74 12.74
CA TYR A 40 -0.36 -11.64 13.01
C TYR A 40 -0.31 -12.23 14.43
N THR A 41 -1.37 -12.07 15.23
CA THR A 41 -1.44 -12.67 16.59
C THR A 41 -1.21 -14.18 16.60
N TYR A 42 -1.50 -14.88 15.50
CA TYR A 42 -1.28 -16.32 15.36
C TYR A 42 0.20 -16.74 15.30
N LEU A 43 1.14 -15.79 15.12
CA LEU A 43 2.58 -16.06 15.14
C LEU A 43 3.12 -16.26 16.58
N GLU A 44 2.31 -16.01 17.60
CA GLU A 44 2.64 -16.10 19.03
C GLU A 44 3.83 -15.19 19.44
N GLY A 45 4.19 -15.19 20.72
CA GLY A 45 5.36 -14.46 21.25
C GLY A 45 5.20 -12.94 21.15
N SER A 46 6.19 -12.24 20.59
CA SER A 46 6.15 -10.76 20.49
C SER A 46 5.05 -10.23 19.58
N TRP A 47 4.38 -11.07 18.78
CA TRP A 47 3.28 -10.63 17.92
C TRP A 47 1.91 -10.71 18.62
N GLU A 48 1.80 -11.37 19.77
CA GLU A 48 0.53 -11.49 20.52
C GLU A 48 0.01 -10.14 21.01
N ASN A 49 0.93 -9.25 21.39
CA ASN A 49 0.63 -7.87 21.79
C ASN A 49 1.20 -6.86 20.78
N GLY A 50 1.33 -7.27 19.52
CA GLY A 50 1.75 -6.40 18.43
C GLY A 50 0.72 -5.32 18.12
N GLN A 51 1.13 -4.36 17.30
CA GLN A 51 0.32 -3.23 16.85
C GLN A 51 0.03 -3.37 15.36
N HIS A 52 -1.16 -2.89 14.95
CA HIS A 52 -1.58 -2.86 13.55
C HIS A 52 -2.08 -1.46 13.18
N ARG A 53 -1.70 -0.98 12.00
CA ARG A 53 -2.28 0.24 11.42
C ARG A 53 -2.54 0.02 9.95
N LYS A 54 -3.68 0.50 9.47
CA LYS A 54 -3.97 0.62 8.04
C LYS A 54 -4.43 2.02 7.70
N TRP A 55 -3.87 2.56 6.64
CA TRP A 55 -4.22 3.86 6.08
C TRP A 55 -4.59 3.75 4.61
N ALA A 56 -5.48 4.63 4.17
CA ALA A 56 -5.84 4.79 2.77
C ALA A 56 -5.70 6.26 2.33
N ALA A 57 -5.19 6.49 1.12
CA ALA A 57 -5.05 7.81 0.53
C ALA A 57 -5.13 7.78 -1.00
N VAL A 58 -5.42 8.93 -1.61
CA VAL A 58 -5.18 9.17 -3.03
C VAL A 58 -4.06 10.20 -3.12
N LEU A 59 -2.93 9.80 -3.69
CA LEU A 59 -1.72 10.60 -3.77
C LEU A 59 -1.47 11.06 -5.21
N ASP A 60 -0.93 12.26 -5.37
CA ASP A 60 -0.28 12.62 -6.62
C ASP A 60 1.09 11.96 -6.76
N ARG A 61 1.79 12.23 -7.87
CA ARG A 61 3.08 11.62 -8.16
C ARG A 61 4.16 11.98 -7.15
N ASP A 62 4.26 13.25 -6.75
CA ASP A 62 5.32 13.72 -5.87
C ASP A 62 5.09 13.19 -4.45
N GLN A 63 3.83 13.18 -4.00
CA GLN A 63 3.41 12.58 -2.73
C GLN A 63 3.66 11.06 -2.69
N PHE A 64 3.38 10.36 -3.79
CA PHE A 64 3.63 8.93 -3.89
C PHE A 64 5.13 8.61 -3.87
N ASP A 65 5.94 9.36 -4.61
CA ASP A 65 7.40 9.21 -4.63
C ASP A 65 8.01 9.48 -3.24
N GLU A 66 7.52 10.50 -2.51
CA GLU A 66 7.90 10.76 -1.13
C GLU A 66 7.53 9.60 -0.20
N PHE A 67 6.30 9.08 -0.31
CA PHE A 67 5.82 7.94 0.48
C PHE A 67 6.71 6.70 0.29
N VAL A 68 6.94 6.29 -0.96
CA VAL A 68 7.78 5.14 -1.29
C VAL A 68 9.21 5.34 -0.80
N SER A 69 9.79 6.52 -1.05
CA SER A 69 11.17 6.83 -0.66
C SER A 69 11.36 6.92 0.86
N LYS A 70 10.41 7.51 1.61
CA LYS A 70 10.50 7.68 3.07
C LYS A 70 10.51 6.32 3.77
N LEU A 71 9.64 5.42 3.32
CA LEU A 71 9.46 4.12 3.95
C LEU A 71 10.39 3.03 3.39
N GLY A 72 11.11 3.34 2.29
CA GLY A 72 12.02 2.41 1.64
C GLY A 72 11.29 1.25 0.96
N LEU A 73 10.08 1.51 0.46
CA LEU A 73 9.26 0.49 -0.21
C LEU A 73 9.77 0.26 -1.64
N TYR A 74 9.61 -0.96 -2.14
CA TYR A 74 9.79 -1.31 -3.54
C TYR A 74 8.61 -2.14 -4.03
N ALA A 75 8.33 -2.06 -5.33
CA ALA A 75 7.27 -2.83 -5.95
C ALA A 75 7.67 -4.30 -6.04
N ASP A 76 6.80 -5.18 -5.56
CA ASP A 76 6.99 -6.62 -5.57
C ASP A 76 6.35 -7.26 -6.82
N ASP A 77 7.04 -8.21 -7.45
CA ASP A 77 6.60 -8.91 -8.67
C ASP A 77 5.65 -10.06 -8.31
N VAL A 78 4.56 -9.74 -7.60
CA VAL A 78 3.49 -10.69 -7.26
C VAL A 78 2.22 -10.37 -8.04
N GLU A 79 1.52 -11.41 -8.52
CA GLU A 79 0.20 -11.24 -9.10
C GLU A 79 -0.83 -11.02 -7.98
N THR A 80 -1.34 -9.80 -7.87
CA THR A 80 -2.49 -9.51 -7.02
C THR A 80 -3.79 -9.78 -7.80
N MET A 81 -4.89 -10.06 -7.10
CA MET A 81 -6.22 -10.17 -7.72
C MET A 81 -6.82 -8.79 -8.12
N GLY A 82 -6.05 -7.70 -7.97
CA GLY A 82 -6.51 -6.33 -8.15
C GLY A 82 -7.14 -5.71 -6.90
N SER A 83 -7.46 -4.42 -6.98
CA SER A 83 -8.19 -3.73 -5.93
C SER A 83 -9.68 -3.69 -6.27
N ILE A 84 -10.53 -4.03 -5.28
CA ILE A 84 -11.97 -3.81 -5.32
C ILE A 84 -12.28 -2.62 -4.42
N GLY A 85 -12.83 -1.54 -4.98
CA GLY A 85 -13.25 -0.37 -4.20
C GLY A 85 -12.11 0.57 -3.79
N ALA A 86 -10.98 0.56 -4.51
CA ALA A 86 -9.90 1.53 -4.34
C ALA A 86 -10.46 2.97 -4.30
N PRO A 87 -10.10 3.78 -3.29
CA PRO A 87 -10.45 5.19 -3.23
C PRO A 87 -10.19 5.91 -4.56
N GLY A 88 -11.21 6.58 -5.11
CA GLY A 88 -11.11 7.34 -6.36
C GLY A 88 -11.31 6.55 -7.66
N LEU A 89 -11.51 5.22 -7.62
CA LEU A 89 -11.69 4.39 -8.82
C LEU A 89 -13.10 3.85 -9.06
N GLY A 90 -14.09 4.21 -8.22
CA GLY A 90 -15.46 3.71 -8.35
C GLY A 90 -15.58 2.19 -8.16
N TYR A 91 -16.67 1.60 -8.67
CA TYR A 91 -16.87 0.14 -8.66
C TYR A 91 -16.16 -0.51 -9.86
N GLY A 92 -15.10 -1.27 -9.62
CA GLY A 92 -14.35 -2.02 -10.64
C GLY A 92 -13.13 -2.73 -10.05
N VAL A 93 -12.52 -3.64 -10.82
CA VAL A 93 -11.21 -4.24 -10.49
C VAL A 93 -10.15 -3.43 -11.22
N SER A 94 -9.23 -2.83 -10.48
CA SER A 94 -8.09 -2.08 -11.03
C SER A 94 -6.75 -2.68 -10.59
N PRO A 95 -5.66 -2.50 -11.38
CA PRO A 95 -4.34 -3.03 -11.06
C PRO A 95 -3.78 -2.52 -9.74
N ALA A 96 -3.86 -3.36 -8.72
CA ALA A 96 -3.15 -3.17 -7.47
C ALA A 96 -1.76 -3.80 -7.59
N ILE A 97 -0.74 -3.00 -7.38
CA ILE A 97 0.65 -3.45 -7.34
C ILE A 97 1.06 -3.46 -5.88
N SER A 98 1.63 -4.58 -5.45
CA SER A 98 2.14 -4.73 -4.09
C SER A 98 3.45 -3.96 -3.96
N PHE A 99 3.60 -3.22 -2.87
CA PHE A 99 4.83 -2.57 -2.45
C PHE A 99 5.16 -3.10 -1.06
N THR A 100 6.42 -3.49 -0.87
CA THR A 100 6.88 -4.08 0.39
C THR A 100 8.27 -3.54 0.74
N ARG A 101 8.75 -3.91 1.92
CA ARG A 101 10.12 -3.70 2.36
C ARG A 101 10.55 -4.90 3.19
N ASP A 102 11.81 -5.32 3.01
CA ASP A 102 12.47 -6.21 3.95
C ASP A 102 12.85 -5.44 5.22
N ASP A 103 12.06 -5.62 6.28
CA ASP A 103 12.29 -5.04 7.60
C ASP A 103 12.25 -6.18 8.66
N PRO A 104 13.31 -6.37 9.47
CA PRO A 104 13.27 -7.38 10.54
C PRO A 104 12.33 -7.00 11.69
N ASP A 105 11.98 -5.72 11.84
CA ASP A 105 11.30 -5.17 13.01
C ASP A 105 9.83 -4.81 12.73
N ALA A 106 9.36 -4.96 11.49
CA ALA A 106 7.96 -4.73 11.11
C ALA A 106 7.60 -5.41 9.78
N ILE A 107 6.32 -5.60 9.53
CA ILE A 107 5.80 -6.02 8.23
C ILE A 107 5.09 -4.82 7.59
N LEU A 108 5.61 -4.35 6.46
CA LEU A 108 5.05 -3.22 5.72
C LEU A 108 4.50 -3.71 4.39
N SER A 109 3.25 -3.37 4.08
CA SER A 109 2.63 -3.73 2.82
C SER A 109 1.77 -2.59 2.29
N ALA A 110 1.92 -2.24 1.02
CA ALA A 110 1.06 -1.28 0.34
C ALA A 110 0.48 -1.85 -0.96
N TYR A 111 -0.82 -1.68 -1.15
CA TYR A 111 -1.51 -1.97 -2.38
C TYR A 111 -1.75 -0.66 -3.12
N VAL A 112 -1.08 -0.49 -4.26
CA VAL A 112 -1.07 0.74 -5.03
C VAL A 112 -1.79 0.54 -6.35
N THR A 113 -2.80 1.35 -6.61
CA THR A 113 -3.54 1.36 -7.86
C THR A 113 -3.34 2.68 -8.60
N PRO A 114 -2.56 2.72 -9.70
CA PRO A 114 -2.43 3.91 -10.52
C PRO A 114 -3.78 4.28 -11.17
N ILE A 115 -4.20 5.53 -10.99
CA ILE A 115 -5.44 6.07 -11.56
C ILE A 115 -5.08 6.83 -12.84
N PRO A 116 -5.50 6.34 -14.02
CA PRO A 116 -5.26 7.03 -15.28
C PRO A 116 -6.07 8.34 -15.35
N GLU A 117 -5.54 9.34 -16.06
CA GLU A 117 -6.23 10.63 -16.28
C GLU A 117 -7.36 10.52 -17.31
N VAL A 118 -7.49 9.37 -17.98
CA VAL A 118 -8.54 9.07 -18.95
C VAL A 118 -9.53 8.08 -18.35
N GLU A 119 -10.80 8.44 -18.35
CA GLU A 119 -11.87 7.52 -17.97
C GLU A 119 -11.96 6.40 -19.01
N LYS A 120 -11.80 5.16 -18.55
CA LYS A 120 -12.05 3.96 -19.34
C LYS A 120 -12.97 3.07 -18.52
N ASP A 121 -14.13 2.73 -19.07
CA ASP A 121 -15.14 1.92 -18.37
C ASP A 121 -14.55 0.60 -17.83
N HIS A 122 -13.59 0.00 -18.55
CA HIS A 122 -12.90 -1.22 -18.16
C HIS A 122 -11.44 -1.26 -18.66
N GLY A 123 -10.51 -1.67 -17.79
CA GLY A 123 -9.16 -2.09 -18.20
C GLY A 123 -9.15 -3.56 -18.60
N ASP A 124 -8.40 -3.91 -19.65
CA ASP A 124 -8.17 -5.31 -20.05
C ASP A 124 -6.83 -5.86 -19.52
N GLU A 125 -6.55 -7.16 -19.73
CA GLU A 125 -5.27 -7.78 -19.33
C GLU A 125 -4.04 -7.12 -19.97
N CYS A 126 -4.19 -6.48 -21.14
CA CYS A 126 -3.08 -5.78 -21.79
C CYS A 126 -2.80 -4.45 -21.09
N ASP A 127 -3.84 -3.72 -20.69
CA ASP A 127 -3.71 -2.53 -19.84
C ASP A 127 -3.07 -2.89 -18.49
N TRP A 128 -3.51 -4.02 -17.91
CA TRP A 128 -2.94 -4.57 -16.67
C TRP A 128 -1.42 -4.77 -16.79
N ARG A 129 -0.98 -5.50 -17.83
CA ARG A 129 0.44 -5.75 -18.07
C ARG A 129 1.23 -4.47 -18.32
N ARG A 130 0.66 -3.50 -19.03
CA ARG A 130 1.33 -2.22 -19.32
C ARG A 130 1.53 -1.38 -18.08
N VAL A 131 0.49 -1.21 -17.26
CA VAL A 131 0.57 -0.45 -16.00
C VAL A 131 1.56 -1.11 -15.06
N ARG A 132 1.46 -2.44 -14.90
CA ARG A 132 2.40 -3.22 -14.10
C ARG A 132 3.84 -3.05 -14.58
N GLN A 133 4.10 -3.25 -15.87
CA GLN A 133 5.45 -3.07 -16.44
C GLN A 133 5.99 -1.66 -16.20
N ALA A 134 5.16 -0.63 -16.36
CA ALA A 134 5.57 0.75 -16.13
C ALA A 134 5.97 1.00 -14.67
N VAL A 135 5.16 0.55 -13.71
CA VAL A 135 5.46 0.71 -12.28
C VAL A 135 6.69 -0.11 -11.89
N MET A 136 6.77 -1.39 -12.28
CA MET A 136 7.93 -2.25 -11.97
C MET A 136 9.23 -1.69 -12.57
N SER A 137 9.17 -1.03 -13.73
CA SER A 137 10.35 -0.41 -14.36
C SER A 137 10.93 0.78 -13.58
N VAL A 138 10.12 1.40 -12.72
CA VAL A 138 10.49 2.59 -11.94
C VAL A 138 10.77 2.24 -10.48
N TYR A 139 9.96 1.34 -9.90
CA TYR A 139 9.97 1.06 -8.46
C TYR A 139 10.30 -0.40 -8.10
N GLY A 140 10.59 -1.26 -9.09
CA GLY A 140 11.00 -2.64 -8.81
C GLY A 140 12.34 -2.69 -8.07
N GLY A 141 12.41 -3.56 -7.06
CA GLY A 141 13.61 -3.87 -6.28
C GLY A 141 14.48 -4.94 -6.92
#